data_AF-A0A942SF32-F1
#
_entry.id   AF-A0A942SF32-F1
#
_cell.length_a   1.000
_cell.length_b   1.000
_cell.length_c   1.000
_cell.angle_alpha   90.00
_cell.angle_beta   90.00
_cell.angle_gamma   90.00
#
_symmetry.space_group_name_H-M   'P 1'
#
loop_
_entity.id
_entity.type
_entity.pdbx_description
1 polymer ?
#
loop_
_entity_poly.entity_id
_entity_poly.type
_entity_poly.pdbx_seq_one_letter_code
_entity_poly.pdbx_strand_id
1 'polypeptide(L)'
;MTPLFSELPIRRILVALDASSHSLAALGNAVDLATRVDAELLGLFVEDANLLQLAALPFAREVGGVAGAGRPLDAAAMERSLKAQAERSRLALAAAAAPA
;
A
#
# COMPACT_ATOMS: atom_id res chain seq x y z
N MET A 1 11.12 -22.42 -27.74
CA MET A 1 11.52 -21.97 -26.40
C MET A 1 10.25 -21.65 -25.63
N THR A 2 9.62 -22.69 -25.08
CA THR A 2 8.40 -22.58 -24.27
C THR A 2 8.76 -21.90 -22.95
N PRO A 3 8.03 -20.87 -22.50
CA PRO A 3 8.38 -20.18 -21.27
C PRO A 3 8.20 -21.13 -20.07
N LEU A 4 9.23 -21.25 -19.23
CA LEU A 4 9.26 -22.02 -17.99
C LEU A 4 8.09 -21.70 -17.02
N PHE A 5 7.42 -20.57 -17.21
CA PHE A 5 6.23 -20.18 -16.46
C PHE A 5 4.96 -20.97 -16.84
N SER A 6 4.96 -21.78 -17.91
CA SER A 6 3.75 -22.53 -18.30
C SER A 6 3.51 -23.80 -17.48
N GLU A 7 4.48 -24.25 -16.67
CA GLU A 7 4.34 -25.51 -15.90
C GLU A 7 3.95 -25.30 -14.42
N LEU A 8 4.00 -24.06 -13.91
CA LEU A 8 3.58 -23.74 -12.55
C LEU A 8 2.43 -22.73 -12.57
N PRO A 9 1.20 -23.13 -12.21
CA PRO A 9 0.07 -22.20 -12.17
C PRO A 9 0.33 -21.09 -11.13
N ILE A 10 0.09 -19.84 -11.50
CA ILE A 10 0.14 -18.70 -10.58
C ILE A 10 -1.04 -18.86 -9.62
N ARG A 11 -0.77 -19.16 -8.35
CA ARG A 11 -1.82 -19.37 -7.34
C ARG A 11 -2.12 -18.15 -6.49
N ARG A 12 -1.17 -17.23 -6.38
CA ARG A 12 -1.23 -16.06 -5.49
C ARG A 12 -0.61 -14.85 -6.15
N ILE A 13 -1.26 -13.71 -5.99
CA ILE A 13 -0.78 -12.40 -6.41
C ILE A 13 -0.70 -11.51 -5.17
N LEU A 14 0.48 -10.97 -4.90
CA LEU A 14 0.71 -10.02 -3.80
C LEU A 14 0.77 -8.60 -4.35
N VAL A 15 -0.04 -7.69 -3.80
CA VAL A 15 -0.12 -6.29 -4.21
C VAL A 15 0.33 -5.40 -3.06
N ALA A 16 1.34 -4.56 -3.32
CA ALA A 16 1.74 -3.53 -2.37
C ALA A 16 0.72 -2.38 -2.33
N LEU A 17 0.24 -2.06 -1.14
CA LEU A 17 -0.76 -1.03 -0.87
C LEU A 17 -0.17 0.06 0.02
N ASP A 18 -0.44 1.31 -0.33
CA ASP A 18 -0.10 2.51 0.47
C ASP A 18 -1.25 3.54 0.53
N ALA A 19 -2.44 3.15 0.05
CA ALA A 19 -3.61 4.00 -0.13
C ALA A 19 -3.41 5.23 -1.04
N SER A 20 -2.35 5.27 -1.86
CA SER A 20 -2.18 6.26 -2.92
C SER A 20 -3.09 5.95 -4.12
N SER A 21 -3.37 6.97 -4.93
CA SER A 21 -4.14 6.79 -6.18
C SER A 21 -3.48 5.79 -7.13
N HIS A 22 -2.15 5.76 -7.18
CA HIS A 22 -1.40 4.87 -8.05
C HIS A 22 -1.50 3.41 -7.57
N SER A 23 -1.37 3.18 -6.26
CA SER A 23 -1.53 1.85 -5.68
C SER A 23 -2.97 1.31 -5.83
N LEU A 24 -3.99 2.17 -5.71
CA LEU A 24 -5.39 1.78 -5.93
C LEU A 24 -5.66 1.40 -7.40
N ALA A 25 -5.05 2.09 -8.36
CA ALA A 25 -5.13 1.69 -9.77
C ALA A 25 -4.45 0.35 -10.03
N ALA A 26 -3.29 0.10 -9.39
CA ALA A 26 -2.60 -1.18 -9.46
C ALA A 26 -3.42 -2.33 -8.85
N LEU A 27 -4.14 -2.07 -7.76
CA LEU A 27 -5.06 -3.03 -7.14
C LEU A 27 -6.16 -3.47 -8.12
N GLY A 28 -6.78 -2.54 -8.85
CA GLY A 28 -7.79 -2.87 -9.86
C GLY A 28 -7.24 -3.82 -10.94
N ASN A 29 -6.07 -3.50 -11.50
CA ASN A 29 -5.41 -4.36 -12.49
C ASN A 29 -5.05 -5.74 -11.92
N ALA A 30 -4.70 -5.81 -10.63
CA ALA A 30 -4.37 -7.06 -9.97
C ALA A 30 -5.61 -7.95 -9.73
N VAL A 31 -6.78 -7.37 -9.44
CA VAL A 31 -8.06 -8.09 -9.39
C VAL A 31 -8.41 -8.69 -10.75
N ASP A 32 -8.28 -7.91 -11.83
CA ASP A 32 -8.52 -8.40 -13.19
C ASP A 32 -7.59 -9.56 -13.55
N LEU A 33 -6.31 -9.43 -13.19
CA LEU A 33 -5.33 -10.50 -13.41
C LEU A 33 -5.66 -11.74 -12.58
N ALA A 34 -5.93 -11.60 -11.29
CA ALA A 34 -6.27 -12.70 -10.37
C ALA A 34 -7.49 -13.48 -10.86
N THR A 35 -8.51 -12.78 -11.33
CA THR A 35 -9.73 -13.37 -11.90
C THR A 35 -9.42 -14.20 -13.16
N ARG A 36 -8.55 -13.68 -14.03
CA ARG A 36 -8.18 -14.37 -15.29
C ARG A 36 -7.34 -15.63 -15.09
N VAL A 37 -6.56 -15.70 -14.02
CA VAL A 37 -5.67 -16.84 -13.73
C VAL A 37 -6.14 -17.71 -12.57
N ASP A 38 -7.34 -17.44 -12.03
CA ASP A 38 -7.89 -18.11 -10.85
C ASP A 38 -6.90 -18.14 -9.67
N ALA A 39 -6.36 -16.97 -9.34
CA ALA A 39 -5.39 -16.79 -8.27
C ALA A 39 -5.98 -16.05 -7.07
N GLU A 40 -5.48 -16.38 -5.88
CA GLU A 40 -5.75 -15.65 -4.65
C GLU A 40 -5.04 -14.29 -4.66
N LEU A 41 -5.76 -13.21 -4.31
CA LEU A 41 -5.20 -11.87 -4.22
C LEU A 41 -4.90 -11.51 -2.75
N LEU A 42 -3.67 -11.09 -2.48
CA LEU A 42 -3.19 -10.69 -1.17
C LEU A 42 -2.74 -9.23 -1.21
N GLY A 43 -3.18 -8.42 -0.25
CA GLY A 43 -2.68 -7.06 -0.08
C GLY A 43 -1.58 -7.00 0.98
N LEU A 44 -0.53 -6.22 0.72
CA LEU A 44 0.54 -5.92 1.66
C LEU A 44 0.64 -4.42 1.88
N PHE A 45 0.39 -3.97 3.11
CA PHE A 45 0.73 -2.63 3.55
C PHE A 45 2.00 -2.68 4.39
N VAL A 46 2.96 -1.79 4.12
CA VAL A 46 4.24 -1.73 4.86
C VAL A 46 4.33 -0.40 5.59
N GLU A 47 4.46 -0.47 6.91
CA GLU A 47 4.80 0.68 7.74
C GLU A 47 6.32 0.87 7.74
N ASP A 48 6.79 2.05 7.30
CA ASP A 48 8.21 2.36 7.34
C ASP A 48 8.65 2.75 8.75
N ALA A 49 9.34 1.84 9.42
CA ALA A 49 9.89 2.05 10.76
C ALA A 49 10.88 3.24 10.81
N ASN A 50 11.55 3.56 9.70
CA ASN A 50 12.47 4.70 9.65
C ASN A 50 11.71 6.03 9.72
N LEU A 51 10.47 6.09 9.22
CA LEU A 51 9.63 7.30 9.35
C LEU A 51 9.24 7.55 10.81
N LEU A 52 8.94 6.48 11.56
CA LEU A 52 8.67 6.58 12.99
C LEU A 52 9.91 6.99 13.78
N GLN A 53 11.07 6.41 13.46
CA GLN A 53 12.35 6.80 14.07
C GLN A 53 12.73 8.25 13.76
N LEU A 54 12.55 8.69 12.51
CA LEU A 54 12.78 10.06 12.09
C LEU A 54 11.87 11.02 12.88
N ALA A 55 10.59 10.68 13.03
CA ALA A 55 9.62 11.49 13.76
C ALA A 55 9.91 11.58 15.27
N ALA A 56 10.72 10.68 15.83
CA ALA A 56 11.17 10.74 17.22
C ALA A 56 12.33 11.71 17.45
N LEU A 57 12.98 12.23 16.39
CA LEU A 57 14.11 13.15 16.54
C LEU A 57 13.61 14.57 16.87
N PRO A 58 14.26 15.29 17.80
CA PRO A 58 13.80 16.60 18.27
C PRO A 58 13.94 17.72 17.23
N PHE A 59 14.61 17.46 16.11
CA PHE A 59 14.85 18.41 15.02
C PHE A 59 14.20 17.99 13.70
N ALA A 60 13.48 16.86 13.65
CA ALA A 60 12.82 16.43 12.43
C ALA A 60 11.67 17.37 12.06
N ARG A 61 11.58 17.69 10.76
CA ARG A 61 10.55 18.58 10.21
C ARG A 61 10.02 17.98 8.92
N GLU A 62 8.71 18.08 8.72
CA GLU A 62 8.07 17.74 7.45
C GLU A 62 7.73 19.00 6.65
N VAL A 63 7.87 18.91 5.33
CA VAL A 63 7.48 19.96 4.39
C VAL A 63 6.28 19.45 3.61
N GLY A 64 5.11 20.05 3.85
CA GLY A 64 3.88 19.70 3.16
C GLY A 64 3.79 20.35 1.78
N GLY A 65 3.18 19.65 0.81
CA GLY A 65 3.07 20.11 -0.58
C GLY A 65 2.23 21.38 -0.80
N VAL A 66 1.42 21.80 0.17
CA VAL A 66 0.53 22.97 0.06
C VAL A 66 1.11 24.23 0.71
N ALA A 67 1.80 24.09 1.85
CA ALA A 67 2.21 25.24 2.66
C ALA A 67 3.67 25.67 2.44
N GLY A 68 4.53 24.81 1.88
CA GLY A 68 5.96 25.06 1.64
C GLY A 68 6.82 25.29 2.91
N ALA A 69 6.20 25.62 4.04
CA ALA A 69 6.85 25.79 5.33
C ALA A 69 7.02 24.45 6.04
N GLY A 70 8.22 24.20 6.54
CA GLY A 70 8.51 23.02 7.35
C GLY A 70 7.87 23.13 8.73
N ARG A 71 7.07 22.13 9.14
CA ARG A 71 6.53 22.02 10.52
C ARG A 71 7.23 20.89 11.29
N PRO A 72 7.30 20.93 12.63
CA PRO A 72 7.85 19.84 13.41
C PRO A 72 7.17 18.51 13.05
N LEU A 73 7.96 17.46 12.89
CA LEU A 73 7.45 16.12 12.66
C LEU A 73 6.98 15.55 14.01
N ASP A 74 5.70 15.19 14.10
CA ASP A 74 5.11 14.61 15.32
C ASP A 74 5.00 13.08 15.15
N ALA A 75 5.70 12.34 16.00
CA ALA A 75 5.69 10.87 16.03
C ALA A 75 4.28 10.29 16.25
N ALA A 76 3.49 10.87 17.14
CA ALA A 76 2.13 10.40 17.39
C ALA A 76 1.21 10.69 16.20
N ALA A 77 1.41 11.81 15.51
CA ALA A 77 0.70 12.10 14.26
C ALA A 77 1.12 11.14 13.13
N MET A 78 2.42 10.83 13.01
CA MET A 78 2.94 9.86 12.06
C MET A 78 2.32 8.47 12.27
N GLU A 79 2.31 7.98 13.51
CA GLU A 79 1.72 6.68 13.85
C GLU A 79 0.22 6.63 13.52
N ARG A 80 -0.53 7.69 13.88
CA ARG A 80 -1.95 7.80 13.49
C ARG A 80 -2.15 7.81 11.98
N SER A 81 -1.27 8.49 11.24
CA SER A 81 -1.32 8.54 9.78
C SER A 81 -1.08 7.17 9.15
N LEU A 82 -0.06 6.44 9.61
CA LEU A 82 0.24 5.08 9.15
C LEU A 82 -0.93 4.12 9.43
N LYS A 83 -1.50 4.15 10.64
CA LYS A 83 -2.69 3.34 10.97
C LYS A 83 -3.88 3.67 10.07
N ALA A 84 -4.13 4.96 9.81
CA ALA A 84 -5.19 5.38 8.91
C ALA A 84 -4.95 4.94 7.46
N GLN A 85 -3.69 4.95 6.99
CA GLN A 85 -3.32 4.45 5.66
C GLN A 85 -3.48 2.93 5.54
N ALA A 86 -3.07 2.18 6.56
CA ALA A 86 -3.25 0.73 6.63
C ALA A 86 -4.74 0.37 6.54
N GLU A 87 -5.58 1.05 7.32
CA GLU A 87 -7.02 0.81 7.32
C GLU A 87 -7.67 1.16 5.98
N ARG A 88 -7.29 2.29 5.36
CA ARG A 88 -7.74 2.63 4.00
C ARG A 88 -7.32 1.58 2.97
N SER A 89 -6.10 1.06 3.08
CA SER A 89 -5.60 0.01 2.18
C SER A 89 -6.38 -1.30 2.35
N ARG A 90 -6.69 -1.67 3.60
CA ARG A 90 -7.52 -2.83 3.93
C ARG A 90 -8.93 -2.70 3.37
N LEU A 91 -9.56 -1.54 3.54
CA LEU A 91 -10.90 -1.26 3.00
C LEU A 91 -10.92 -1.26 1.48
N ALA A 92 -9.88 -0.70 0.83
CA ALA A 92 -9.74 -0.74 -0.61
C ALA A 92 -9.62 -2.18 -1.15
N LEU A 93 -8.80 -3.02 -0.50
CA LEU A 93 -8.69 -4.43 -0.84
C LEU A 93 -10.04 -5.15 -0.70
N ALA A 94 -10.74 -4.93 0.41
CA ALA A 94 -12.04 -5.54 0.65
C ALA A 94 -13.10 -5.10 -0.38
N ALA A 95 -13.12 -3.82 -0.74
CA ALA A 95 -14.02 -3.29 -1.76
C ALA A 95 -13.71 -3.86 -3.15
N ALA A 96 -12.43 -4.01 -3.48
CA ALA A 96 -11.99 -4.58 -4.76
C ALA A 96 -12.27 -6.09 -4.88
N ALA A 97 -12.42 -6.79 -3.74
CA ALA A 97 -12.77 -8.21 -3.68
C ALA A 97 -14.29 -8.47 -3.61
N ALA A 98 -15.12 -7.42 -3.50
CA ALA A 98 -16.57 -7.59 -3.47
C ALA A 98 -17.08 -8.06 -4.84
N PRO A 99 -17.99 -9.05 -4.91
CA PRO A 99 -18.61 -9.44 -6.17
C PRO A 99 -19.40 -8.26 -6.77
N ALA A 100 -19.33 -8.13 -8.10
CA ALA A 100 -20.05 -7.10 -8.87
C ALA A 100 -21.57 -7.28 -8.84
#